data_AF-A0A972DVB3-F1
#
_entry.id   AF-A0A972DVB3-F1
#
_cell.length_a   1.000
_cell.length_b   1.000
_cell.length_c   1.000
_cell.angle_alpha   90.00
_cell.angle_beta   90.00
_cell.angle_gamma   90.00
#
_symmetry.space_group_name_H-M   'P 1'
#
loop_
_entity.id
_entity.type
_entity.pdbx_description
1 polymer ?
#
loop_
_entity_poly.entity_id
_entity_poly.type
_entity_poly.pdbx_seq_one_letter_code
_entity_poly.pdbx_strand_id
1 'polypeptide(L)'
;MTERSSHQRVPDKWDRAIQADIRALKNIDFELAYLALLTHEGLKPLSRWEKPLGEPGQAVLTRMGLHVERVHRKLRSGKAFDETIFGRSAAHLEIYAQHFRNRAVDKSAETVRVEGYLFGYPPCCIAQYIRQAYAPHEFPVDQQRILFHWSCRGCVITPTLIPHYERIHRFVCDLGTATP
;
A
#
# COMPACT_ATOMS: atom_id res chain seq x y z
N MET A 1 29.12 -9.95 43.43
CA MET A 1 28.21 -10.87 42.74
C MET A 1 27.41 -10.05 41.74
N THR A 2 27.78 -10.25 40.48
CA THR A 2 27.14 -9.90 39.20
C THR A 2 25.86 -9.05 39.20
N GLU A 3 26.03 -7.81 38.74
CA GLU A 3 24.99 -7.00 38.11
C GLU A 3 24.57 -7.55 36.73
N ARG A 4 23.28 -7.37 36.44
CA ARG A 4 22.63 -7.09 35.14
C ARG A 4 22.83 -8.08 33.99
N SER A 5 21.72 -8.70 33.60
CA SER A 5 21.31 -8.69 32.19
C SER A 5 19.78 -8.66 32.12
N SER A 6 19.21 -7.46 32.21
CA SER A 6 17.88 -7.22 31.67
C SER A 6 17.99 -7.36 30.15
N HIS A 7 17.53 -8.48 29.61
CA HIS A 7 17.24 -8.59 28.18
C HIS A 7 16.23 -7.50 27.82
N GLN A 8 16.75 -6.35 27.44
CA GLN A 8 15.99 -5.25 26.90
C GLN A 8 15.50 -5.77 25.54
N ARG A 9 14.26 -6.28 25.49
CA ARG A 9 13.58 -6.55 24.23
C ARG A 9 13.72 -5.27 23.42
N VAL A 10 14.39 -5.36 22.28
CA VAL A 10 14.32 -4.33 21.25
C VAL A 10 12.82 -4.10 21.05
N PRO A 11 12.30 -2.87 21.23
CA PRO A 11 10.88 -2.61 21.04
C PRO A 11 10.48 -3.16 19.69
N ASP A 12 9.43 -3.99 19.65
CA ASP A 12 8.82 -4.38 18.37
C ASP A 12 8.60 -3.08 17.59
N LYS A 13 9.11 -3.02 16.36
CA LYS A 13 9.10 -1.79 15.55
C LYS A 13 7.71 -1.13 15.50
N TRP A 14 6.66 -1.95 15.57
CA TRP A 14 5.28 -1.52 15.71
C TRP A 14 4.76 -1.86 17.10
N ASP A 15 4.32 -0.83 17.82
CA ASP A 15 3.76 -0.97 19.15
C ASP A 15 2.45 -1.78 19.16
N ARG A 16 1.92 -2.03 20.36
CA ARG A 16 0.68 -2.81 20.53
C ARG A 16 -0.54 -2.15 19.89
N ALA A 17 -0.58 -0.83 19.79
CA ALA A 17 -1.70 -0.11 19.20
C ALA A 17 -1.73 -0.33 17.69
N ILE A 18 -0.60 -0.14 17.00
CA ILE A 18 -0.47 -0.45 15.57
C ILE A 18 -0.74 -1.93 15.31
N GLN A 19 -0.24 -2.85 16.15
CA GLN A 19 -0.57 -4.26 16.03
C GLN A 19 -2.08 -4.53 16.12
N ALA A 20 -2.80 -3.87 17.03
CA ALA A 20 -4.25 -4.04 17.16
C ALA A 20 -4.99 -3.51 15.92
N ASP A 21 -4.59 -2.36 15.39
CA ASP A 21 -5.18 -1.77 14.19
C ASP A 21 -4.91 -2.64 12.94
N ILE A 22 -3.70 -3.17 12.78
CA ILE A 22 -3.39 -4.10 11.68
C ILE A 22 -4.19 -5.40 11.79
N ARG A 23 -4.40 -5.94 13.00
CA ARG A 23 -5.30 -7.11 13.19
C ARG A 23 -6.73 -6.79 12.78
N ALA A 24 -7.24 -5.62 13.18
CA ALA A 24 -8.59 -5.19 12.83
C ALA A 24 -8.77 -5.06 11.30
N LEU A 25 -7.81 -4.46 10.60
CA LEU A 25 -7.84 -4.40 9.14
C LEU A 25 -7.67 -5.77 8.49
N LYS A 26 -6.81 -6.64 9.02
CA LYS A 26 -6.56 -7.99 8.48
C LYS A 26 -7.81 -8.87 8.57
N ASN A 27 -8.62 -8.68 9.60
CA ASN A 27 -9.93 -9.33 9.74
C ASN A 27 -10.93 -8.88 8.67
N ILE A 28 -10.73 -7.71 8.05
CA ILE A 28 -11.48 -7.26 6.87
C ILE A 28 -10.85 -7.88 5.63
N ASP A 29 -9.56 -7.64 5.42
CA ASP A 29 -8.78 -8.17 4.29
C ASP A 29 -7.27 -8.06 4.57
N PHE A 30 -6.51 -9.09 4.19
CA PHE A 30 -5.05 -9.10 4.30
C PHE A 30 -4.39 -7.97 3.52
N GLU A 31 -4.82 -7.74 2.28
CA GLU A 31 -4.22 -6.75 1.39
C GLU A 31 -4.47 -5.33 1.90
N LEU A 32 -5.65 -5.07 2.50
CA LEU A 32 -5.97 -3.81 3.14
C LEU A 32 -5.01 -3.52 4.31
N ALA A 33 -4.81 -4.50 5.20
CA ALA A 33 -3.87 -4.37 6.31
C ALA A 33 -2.43 -4.16 5.83
N TYR A 34 -2.04 -4.87 4.77
CA TYR A 34 -0.71 -4.76 4.18
C TYR A 34 -0.48 -3.38 3.54
N LEU A 35 -1.42 -2.89 2.74
CA LEU A 35 -1.38 -1.54 2.16
C LEU A 35 -1.35 -0.47 3.25
N ALA A 36 -2.17 -0.60 4.31
CA ALA A 36 -2.20 0.33 5.42
C ALA A 36 -0.82 0.45 6.10
N LEU A 37 -0.16 -0.68 6.36
CA LEU A 37 1.15 -0.67 7.00
C LEU A 37 2.26 -0.15 6.06
N LEU A 38 2.21 -0.50 4.77
CA LEU A 38 3.12 0.08 3.77
C LEU A 38 2.99 1.61 3.69
N THR A 39 1.77 2.12 3.72
CA THR A 39 1.50 3.56 3.69
C THR A 39 1.92 4.25 4.98
N HIS A 40 1.59 3.67 6.14
CA HIS A 40 1.99 4.17 7.45
C HIS A 40 3.51 4.29 7.57
N GLU A 41 4.25 3.30 7.06
CA GLU A 41 5.72 3.29 7.01
C GLU A 41 6.32 4.24 5.97
N GLY A 42 5.50 4.88 5.13
CA GLY A 42 5.94 5.80 4.09
C GLY A 42 6.56 5.13 2.86
N LEU A 43 6.45 3.80 2.71
CA LEU A 43 6.88 3.08 1.51
C LEU A 43 5.94 3.32 0.35
N LYS A 44 4.65 3.50 0.64
CA LYS A 44 3.65 3.96 -0.32
C LYS A 44 3.18 5.37 0.10
N PRO A 45 3.37 6.41 -0.72
CA PRO A 45 2.90 7.76 -0.38
C PRO A 45 1.36 7.83 -0.32
N LEU A 46 0.70 7.06 -1.18
CA LEU A 46 -0.73 6.87 -1.27
C LEU A 46 -1.01 5.39 -1.58
N SER A 47 -2.10 4.87 -1.04
CA SER A 47 -2.66 3.56 -1.38
C SER A 47 -4.13 3.69 -1.73
N ARG A 48 -4.61 2.75 -2.54
CA ARG A 48 -6.00 2.67 -2.99
C ARG A 48 -6.58 1.31 -2.63
N TRP A 49 -7.83 1.33 -2.18
CA TRP A 49 -8.64 0.16 -1.89
C TRP A 49 -9.93 0.21 -2.70
N GLU A 50 -10.11 -0.77 -3.58
CA GLU A 50 -11.21 -0.79 -4.57
C GLU A 50 -12.45 -1.54 -4.07
N LYS A 51 -12.37 -2.20 -2.90
CA LYS A 51 -13.52 -2.88 -2.28
C LYS A 51 -14.25 -1.93 -1.34
N PRO A 52 -15.54 -2.18 -1.02
CA PRO A 52 -16.25 -1.41 -0.01
C PRO A 52 -15.49 -1.40 1.33
N LEU A 53 -15.30 -0.20 1.89
CA LEU A 53 -14.74 -0.02 3.23
C LEU A 53 -15.71 0.81 4.07
N GLY A 54 -16.32 0.16 5.06
CA GLY A 54 -17.22 0.82 6.00
C GLY A 54 -16.49 1.75 6.97
N GLU A 55 -17.26 2.55 7.70
CA GLU A 55 -16.76 3.49 8.71
C GLU A 55 -15.80 2.84 9.73
N PRO A 56 -16.02 1.59 10.22
CA PRO A 56 -15.08 0.97 11.14
C PRO A 56 -13.67 0.80 10.55
N GLY A 57 -13.57 0.43 9.27
CA GLY A 57 -12.30 0.28 8.59
C GLY A 57 -11.61 1.62 8.32
N GLN A 58 -12.39 2.64 7.93
CA GLN A 58 -11.89 4.00 7.77
C GLN A 58 -11.37 4.58 9.09
N ALA A 59 -12.10 4.36 10.19
CA ALA A 59 -11.68 4.79 11.53
C ALA A 59 -10.36 4.14 11.95
N VAL A 60 -10.11 2.88 11.59
CA VAL A 60 -8.83 2.20 11.86
C VAL A 60 -7.69 2.87 11.08
N LEU A 61 -7.88 3.13 9.78
CA LEU A 61 -6.89 3.84 8.97
C LEU A 61 -6.56 5.24 9.55
N THR A 62 -7.58 5.98 10.00
CA THR A 62 -7.40 7.28 10.65
C THR A 62 -6.63 7.17 11.97
N ARG A 63 -6.91 6.16 12.81
CA ARG A 63 -6.15 5.92 14.06
C ARG A 63 -4.67 5.62 13.80
N MET A 64 -4.36 4.97 12.67
CA MET A 64 -2.98 4.77 12.22
C MET A 64 -2.31 6.05 11.70
N GLY A 65 -2.98 7.21 11.78
CA GLY A 65 -2.46 8.50 11.34
C GLY A 65 -2.54 8.72 9.83
N LEU A 66 -3.41 7.99 9.13
CA LEU A 66 -3.60 8.14 7.68
C LEU A 66 -4.78 9.07 7.39
N HIS A 67 -4.62 9.93 6.41
CA HIS A 67 -5.75 10.61 5.78
C HIS A 67 -6.51 9.60 4.92
N VAL A 68 -7.84 9.67 4.94
CA VAL A 68 -8.72 8.73 4.24
C VAL A 68 -9.76 9.53 3.45
N GLU A 69 -9.98 9.15 2.21
CA GLU A 69 -11.02 9.75 1.37
C GLU A 69 -11.68 8.69 0.49
N ARG A 70 -13.01 8.81 0.32
CA ARG A 70 -13.77 8.01 -0.64
C ARG A 70 -13.87 8.77 -1.96
N VAL A 71 -13.38 8.16 -3.05
CA VAL A 71 -13.41 8.74 -4.38
C VAL A 71 -14.41 7.99 -5.24
N HIS A 72 -15.36 8.73 -5.81
CA HIS A 72 -16.29 8.20 -6.77
C HIS A 72 -15.65 8.11 -8.16
N ARG A 73 -15.73 6.96 -8.82
CA ARG A 73 -15.21 6.73 -10.17
C ARG A 73 -16.23 6.04 -11.05
N LYS A 74 -15.95 6.03 -12.36
CA LYS A 74 -16.77 5.36 -13.35
C LYS A 74 -15.95 4.29 -14.07
N LEU A 75 -16.53 3.12 -14.29
CA LEU A 75 -16.02 2.17 -15.28
C LEU A 75 -16.18 2.77 -16.68
N ARG A 76 -15.47 2.21 -17.67
CA ARG A 76 -15.64 2.60 -19.09
C ARG A 76 -17.08 2.42 -19.58
N SER A 77 -17.82 1.49 -18.99
CA SER A 77 -19.25 1.29 -19.26
C SER A 77 -20.16 2.38 -18.68
N GLY A 78 -19.61 3.33 -17.93
CA GLY A 78 -20.37 4.36 -17.21
C GLY A 78 -20.86 3.93 -15.82
N LYS A 79 -20.75 2.63 -15.47
CA LYS A 79 -21.10 2.15 -14.12
C LYS A 79 -20.24 2.83 -13.07
N ALA A 80 -20.90 3.48 -12.12
CA ALA A 80 -20.27 4.10 -10.97
C ALA A 80 -19.78 3.05 -9.96
N PHE A 81 -18.67 3.35 -9.30
CA PHE A 81 -18.18 2.64 -8.13
C PHE A 81 -17.38 3.59 -7.23
N ASP A 82 -17.18 3.19 -5.99
CA ASP A 82 -16.36 3.95 -5.05
C ASP A 82 -15.10 3.17 -4.72
N GLU A 83 -14.02 3.91 -4.56
CA GLU A 83 -12.75 3.43 -4.02
C GLU A 83 -12.38 4.28 -2.81
N THR A 84 -11.64 3.70 -1.87
CA THR A 84 -11.08 4.43 -0.74
C THR A 84 -9.59 4.65 -0.98
N ILE A 85 -9.14 5.89 -0.96
CA ILE A 85 -7.73 6.24 -0.96
C ILE A 85 -7.29 6.61 0.45
N PHE A 86 -6.05 6.30 0.77
CA PHE A 86 -5.46 6.70 2.05
C PHE A 86 -3.97 6.92 1.93
N GLY A 87 -3.46 7.88 2.70
CA GLY A 87 -2.11 8.39 2.56
C GLY A 87 -1.64 9.15 3.79
N ARG A 88 -0.33 9.40 3.86
CA ARG A 88 0.27 10.21 4.93
C ARG A 88 0.13 11.72 4.73
N SER A 89 -0.25 12.16 3.53
CA SER A 89 -0.36 13.56 3.15
C SER A 89 -1.71 13.82 2.51
N ALA A 90 -2.50 14.73 3.09
CA ALA A 90 -3.76 15.19 2.50
C ALA A 90 -3.57 15.71 1.06
N ALA A 91 -2.44 16.37 0.77
CA ALA A 91 -2.15 16.89 -0.56
C ALA A 91 -2.11 15.78 -1.64
N HIS A 92 -1.61 14.57 -1.32
CA HIS A 92 -1.65 13.46 -2.29
C HIS A 92 -3.08 12.99 -2.56
N LEU A 93 -3.95 13.00 -1.56
CA LEU A 93 -5.37 12.65 -1.72
C LEU A 93 -6.08 13.69 -2.58
N GLU A 94 -5.81 14.98 -2.33
CA GLU A 94 -6.36 16.08 -3.12
C GLU A 94 -5.94 15.99 -4.60
N ILE A 95 -4.66 15.77 -4.88
CA ILE A 95 -4.16 15.59 -6.26
C ILE A 95 -4.86 14.41 -6.93
N TYR A 96 -4.96 13.27 -6.23
CA TYR A 96 -5.65 12.09 -6.72
C TYR A 96 -7.12 12.41 -7.05
N ALA A 97 -7.84 13.03 -6.12
CA ALA A 97 -9.25 13.38 -6.29
C ALA A 97 -9.47 14.35 -7.45
N GLN A 98 -8.62 15.36 -7.61
CA GLN A 98 -8.69 16.30 -8.74
C GLN A 98 -8.54 15.60 -10.09
N HIS A 99 -7.70 14.56 -10.15
CA HIS A 99 -7.42 13.84 -11.39
C HIS A 99 -8.47 12.78 -11.70
N PHE A 100 -9.06 12.12 -10.69
CA PHE A 100 -9.84 10.90 -10.92
C PHE A 100 -11.29 10.95 -10.47
N ARG A 101 -11.70 11.90 -9.62
CA ARG A 101 -13.08 11.98 -9.12
C ARG A 101 -14.06 12.19 -10.26
N ASN A 102 -15.12 11.39 -10.27
CA ASN A 102 -16.18 11.34 -11.28
C ASN A 102 -15.70 11.05 -12.71
N ARG A 103 -14.43 10.65 -12.89
CA ARG A 103 -13.86 10.32 -14.19
C ARG A 103 -13.89 8.81 -14.45
N ALA A 104 -13.92 8.47 -15.74
CA ALA A 104 -13.82 7.09 -16.17
C ALA A 104 -12.42 6.54 -15.91
N VAL A 105 -12.32 5.26 -15.59
CA VAL A 105 -11.03 4.55 -15.55
C VAL A 105 -10.49 4.41 -16.97
N ASP A 106 -9.31 4.99 -17.21
CA ASP A 106 -8.55 4.82 -18.44
C ASP A 106 -7.15 4.26 -18.15
N LYS A 107 -6.40 3.98 -19.23
CA LYS A 107 -5.01 3.51 -19.16
C LYS A 107 -4.10 4.39 -20.01
N SER A 108 -4.45 5.68 -20.12
CA SER A 108 -3.63 6.65 -20.84
C SER A 108 -2.27 6.77 -20.18
N ALA A 109 -1.26 7.16 -20.96
CA ALA A 109 0.07 7.39 -20.44
C ALA A 109 0.10 8.45 -19.33
N GLU A 110 -0.79 9.46 -19.41
CA GLU A 110 -0.95 10.48 -18.37
C GLU A 110 -1.46 9.89 -17.06
N THR A 111 -2.57 9.15 -17.10
CA THR A 111 -3.15 8.46 -15.93
C THR A 111 -2.11 7.57 -15.25
N VAL A 112 -1.40 6.76 -16.03
CA VAL A 112 -0.38 5.85 -15.49
C VAL A 112 0.78 6.60 -14.82
N ARG A 113 1.20 7.76 -15.36
CA ARG A 113 2.23 8.60 -14.72
C ARG A 113 1.75 9.18 -13.39
N VAL A 114 0.52 9.69 -13.36
CA VAL A 114 -0.07 10.29 -12.15
C VAL A 114 -0.25 9.23 -11.07
N GLU A 115 -0.89 8.10 -11.39
CA GLU A 115 -1.05 6.98 -10.46
C GLU A 115 0.30 6.47 -9.98
N GLY A 116 1.25 6.26 -10.90
CA GLY A 116 2.58 5.77 -10.56
C GLY A 116 3.35 6.71 -9.64
N TYR A 117 3.27 8.02 -9.85
CA TYR A 117 3.84 9.01 -8.95
C TYR A 117 3.20 8.95 -7.56
N LEU A 118 1.86 9.03 -7.49
CA LEU A 118 1.14 9.06 -6.22
C LEU A 118 1.30 7.76 -5.41
N PHE A 119 1.35 6.62 -6.08
CA PHE A 119 1.51 5.32 -5.43
C PHE A 119 2.96 4.93 -5.14
N GLY A 120 3.92 5.78 -5.53
CA GLY A 120 5.35 5.61 -5.23
C GLY A 120 6.06 4.56 -6.11
N TYR A 121 5.61 4.37 -7.35
CA TYR A 121 6.20 3.39 -8.26
C TYR A 121 7.51 3.92 -8.84
N PRO A 122 8.54 3.06 -9.05
CA PRO A 122 9.78 3.48 -9.69
C PRO A 122 9.52 4.11 -11.07
N PRO A 123 10.07 5.29 -11.39
CA PRO A 123 9.83 5.95 -12.67
C PRO A 123 10.18 5.09 -13.90
N CYS A 124 11.23 4.25 -13.80
CA CYS A 124 11.60 3.32 -14.87
C CYS A 124 10.51 2.24 -15.10
N CYS A 125 9.87 1.76 -14.03
CA CYS A 125 8.77 0.80 -14.11
C CYS A 125 7.52 1.45 -14.73
N ILE A 126 7.19 2.69 -14.36
CA ILE A 126 6.11 3.47 -14.96
C ILE A 126 6.35 3.63 -16.46
N ALA A 127 7.54 4.10 -16.84
CA ALA A 127 7.90 4.33 -18.24
C ALA A 127 7.85 3.03 -19.06
N GLN A 128 8.30 1.91 -18.50
CA GLN A 128 8.20 0.61 -19.16
C GLN A 128 6.74 0.17 -19.29
N TYR A 129 5.92 0.31 -18.25
CA TYR A 129 4.52 -0.10 -18.28
C TYR A 129 3.71 0.67 -19.33
N ILE A 130 4.01 1.97 -19.51
CA ILE A 130 3.40 2.79 -20.58
C ILE A 130 3.76 2.26 -21.97
N ARG A 131 5.00 1.83 -22.18
CA ARG A 131 5.45 1.30 -23.48
C ARG A 131 4.93 -0.12 -23.73
N GLN A 132 5.03 -0.97 -22.72
CA GLN A 132 4.68 -2.38 -22.77
C GLN A 132 4.32 -2.86 -21.37
N ALA A 133 3.02 -2.84 -21.07
CA ALA A 133 2.48 -3.35 -19.83
C ALA A 133 2.84 -4.84 -19.66
N TYR A 134 3.19 -5.22 -18.43
CA TYR A 134 3.51 -6.60 -18.07
C TYR A 134 4.66 -7.25 -18.87
N ALA A 135 5.61 -6.45 -19.37
CA ALA A 135 6.83 -6.97 -19.99
C ALA A 135 7.61 -7.88 -19.00
N PRO A 136 8.39 -8.87 -19.46
CA PRO A 136 9.12 -9.76 -18.56
C PRO A 136 9.97 -9.02 -17.51
N HIS A 137 9.96 -9.53 -16.27
CA HIS A 137 10.75 -9.03 -15.15
C HIS A 137 11.77 -10.08 -14.69
N GLU A 138 12.78 -9.64 -13.94
CA GLU A 138 13.90 -10.49 -13.47
C GLU A 138 13.74 -10.93 -12.00
N PHE A 139 12.69 -10.45 -11.32
CA PHE A 139 12.46 -10.78 -9.91
C PHE A 139 11.80 -12.15 -9.72
N PRO A 140 12.14 -12.89 -8.65
CA PRO A 140 11.40 -14.07 -8.21
C PRO A 140 9.89 -13.79 -8.12
N VAL A 141 9.07 -14.77 -8.53
CA VAL A 141 7.61 -14.63 -8.55
C VAL A 141 7.06 -14.23 -7.19
N ASP A 142 7.57 -14.82 -6.11
CA ASP A 142 7.10 -14.52 -4.75
C ASP A 142 7.41 -13.08 -4.31
N GLN A 143 8.52 -12.50 -4.77
CA GLN A 143 8.82 -11.09 -4.55
C GLN A 143 7.92 -10.19 -5.39
N GLN A 144 7.68 -10.52 -6.66
CA GLN A 144 6.77 -9.75 -7.50
C GLN A 144 5.32 -9.78 -6.98
N ARG A 145 4.90 -10.88 -6.34
CA ARG A 145 3.55 -11.04 -5.75
C ARG A 145 3.28 -10.10 -4.57
N ILE A 146 4.30 -9.69 -3.84
CA ILE A 146 4.13 -8.76 -2.70
C ILE A 146 4.25 -7.30 -3.11
N LEU A 147 4.65 -7.01 -4.35
CA LEU A 147 4.75 -5.66 -4.90
C LEU A 147 3.43 -5.21 -5.49
N PHE A 148 3.11 -3.92 -5.32
CA PHE A 148 1.95 -3.28 -5.94
C PHE A 148 2.27 -2.59 -7.28
N HIS A 149 3.47 -2.82 -7.82
CA HIS A 149 3.87 -2.37 -9.15
C HIS A 149 4.53 -3.51 -9.92
N TRP A 150 4.39 -3.46 -11.24
CA TRP A 150 5.11 -4.36 -12.11
C TRP A 150 6.55 -3.87 -12.31
N SER A 151 7.53 -4.67 -11.89
CA SER A 151 8.93 -4.30 -12.01
C SER A 151 9.40 -4.40 -13.47
N CYS A 152 10.23 -3.46 -13.92
CA CYS A 152 10.88 -3.56 -15.23
C CYS A 152 12.21 -4.30 -15.12
N ARG A 153 12.66 -4.89 -16.23
CA ARG A 153 14.02 -5.43 -16.38
C ARG A 153 15.08 -4.39 -15.99
N GLY A 154 16.09 -4.78 -15.22
CA GLY A 154 17.15 -3.87 -14.76
C GLY A 154 16.70 -2.74 -13.82
N CYS A 155 15.53 -2.86 -13.15
CA CYS A 155 15.10 -1.85 -12.17
C CYS A 155 16.09 -1.77 -11.00
N VAL A 156 16.65 -0.58 -10.75
CA VAL A 156 17.59 -0.36 -9.63
C VAL A 156 16.91 0.04 -8.31
N ILE A 157 15.66 0.51 -8.36
CA ILE A 157 14.90 0.95 -7.18
C ILE A 157 14.16 -0.23 -6.53
N THR A 158 13.56 -1.14 -7.32
CA THR A 158 12.79 -2.27 -6.76
C THR A 158 13.63 -3.14 -5.80
N PRO A 159 14.91 -3.48 -6.08
CA PRO A 159 15.73 -4.24 -5.15
C PRO A 159 15.89 -3.57 -3.78
N THR A 160 15.90 -2.22 -3.72
CA THR A 160 15.99 -1.50 -2.45
C THR A 160 14.68 -1.50 -1.67
N LEU A 161 13.55 -1.71 -2.34
CA LEU A 161 12.23 -1.78 -1.70
C LEU A 161 11.93 -3.17 -1.12
N ILE A 162 12.43 -4.24 -1.75
CA ILE A 162 12.09 -5.63 -1.41
C ILE A 162 12.28 -5.96 0.07
N PRO A 163 13.42 -5.66 0.74
CA PRO A 163 13.59 -6.00 2.14
C PRO A 163 12.53 -5.36 3.05
N HIS A 164 12.05 -4.16 2.70
CA HIS A 164 11.01 -3.48 3.46
C HIS A 164 9.64 -4.11 3.23
N TYR A 165 9.33 -4.45 1.97
CA TYR A 165 8.10 -5.14 1.60
C TYR A 165 8.02 -6.52 2.26
N GLU A 166 9.07 -7.34 2.18
CA GLU A 166 9.12 -8.68 2.78
C GLU A 166 8.94 -8.64 4.30
N ARG A 167 9.59 -7.68 4.98
CA ARG A 167 9.46 -7.50 6.43
C ARG A 167 8.03 -7.17 6.84
N ILE A 168 7.37 -6.25 6.13
CA ILE A 168 5.98 -5.85 6.40
C ILE A 168 5.04 -6.99 6.07
N HIS A 169 5.19 -7.62 4.91
CA HIS A 169 4.38 -8.74 4.48
C HIS A 169 4.43 -9.88 5.50
N ARG A 170 5.63 -10.27 5.94
CA ARG A 170 5.84 -11.31 6.96
C ARG A 170 5.15 -10.95 8.27
N PHE A 171 5.33 -9.72 8.75
CA PHE A 171 4.66 -9.27 9.96
C PHE A 171 3.14 -9.35 9.84
N VAL A 172 2.55 -8.89 8.74
CA VAL A 172 1.09 -8.98 8.53
C VAL A 172 0.65 -10.44 8.42
N CYS A 173 1.45 -11.33 7.82
CA CYS A 173 1.18 -12.77 7.79
C CYS A 173 1.12 -13.37 9.21
N ASP A 174 2.14 -13.11 10.02
CA ASP A 174 2.31 -13.70 11.35
C ASP A 174 1.38 -13.05 12.41
N LEU A 175 0.88 -11.85 12.14
CA LEU A 175 0.00 -11.16 13.07
C LEU A 175 -1.35 -11.89 13.17
N GLY A 176 -1.59 -12.54 14.32
CA GLY A 176 -2.82 -13.32 14.57
C GLY A 176 -2.68 -14.82 14.37
N THR A 177 -1.48 -15.33 14.03
CA THR A 177 -1.17 -16.78 14.05
C THR A 177 -0.57 -17.25 15.38
N ALA A 178 -0.49 -16.36 16.38
CA ALA A 178 -0.20 -16.76 17.75
C ALA A 178 -1.41 -17.54 18.31
N THR A 179 -1.36 -18.86 18.11
CA THR A 179 -2.16 -19.83 18.86
C THR A 179 -1.96 -19.58 20.36
N PRO A 180 -3.02 -19.66 21.19
CA PRO A 180 -2.90 -19.55 22.65
C PRO A 180 -1.91 -20.56 23.24
#